data_AF-A0A7C5T336-F1
#
_entry.id   AF-A0A7C5T336-F1
#
_cell.length_a   1.000
_cell.length_b   1.000
_cell.length_c   1.000
_cell.angle_alpha   90.00
_cell.angle_beta   90.00
_cell.angle_gamma   90.00
#
_symmetry.space_group_name_H-M   'P 1'
#
loop_
_entity.id
_entity.type
_entity.pdbx_description
1 polymer ?
#
loop_
_entity_poly.entity_id
_entity_poly.type
_entity_poly.pdbx_seq_one_letter_code
_entity_poly.pdbx_strand_id
1 'polypeptide(L)'
;MFLTKLLRRRAEGVKPENVAEGVLKNIEKVEESRYTRKLYSTLRGYKVIESYPVWEPFASINIVEDPEGRLFYEVYEISLTPEEERVFKEIRDHIVWEVKPLVKLDVDVATEIRRVARKVMREFQIRFTRTPGLSWSKIGYYIERDIIGYGILDPIFRDRHVEDISCNGPGKPIYVWHRKYESLPTNVEFPTAEELDEYVVKLAHMAGKHISVAYPVLDAILPGGHRLAATFKKEVSTSGSTFTIRKFSESPITIVDMITYGTISSELAAYFWLAMDYKMTTLILGVTGAGKTSTLNALATLLRPTYKVVTIEDTPELRLPHENWVQLVSRPSYIGSGVGEISLFHLVKLSLRYRPDVIIVGEVRGEEAYVLFQAMATGHSGMTTLHAESIDAAVKRLTSPPMNIPPSYIPLVNIAMVIKRVQIRDERGRVRPARKITNVWEIRDYGDYVEIAKWNPAENRFEVDLEKSVLLDRISSLTGLPREALLEEVGRRRFILNWLVRQGRGDYKSVATYVYKYYVNPEKTLREVST
;
A
#
# COMPACT_ATOMS: atom_id res chain seq x y z
N MET A 1 -42.58 -42.10 -5.34
CA MET A 1 -41.15 -42.47 -5.45
C MET A 1 -40.48 -41.87 -6.71
N PHE A 2 -40.73 -40.57 -7.00
CA PHE A 2 -40.10 -39.87 -8.14
C PHE A 2 -39.79 -38.38 -7.86
N LEU A 3 -40.26 -37.80 -6.75
CA LEU A 3 -39.94 -36.40 -6.36
C LEU A 3 -38.71 -36.27 -5.43
N THR A 4 -38.25 -37.35 -4.81
CA THR A 4 -37.12 -37.32 -3.86
C THR A 4 -35.75 -37.49 -4.51
N LYS A 5 -35.68 -37.80 -5.82
CA LYS A 5 -34.43 -37.96 -6.57
C LYS A 5 -33.96 -36.69 -7.30
N LEU A 6 -34.82 -35.68 -7.48
CA LEU A 6 -34.46 -34.43 -8.17
C LEU A 6 -33.82 -33.38 -7.24
N LEU A 7 -34.09 -33.45 -5.92
CA LEU A 7 -33.54 -32.53 -4.92
C LEU A 7 -32.20 -32.98 -4.33
N ARG A 8 -31.72 -34.18 -4.67
CA ARG A 8 -30.47 -34.76 -4.12
C ARG A 8 -29.25 -34.57 -5.03
N ARG A 9 -29.40 -33.91 -6.18
CA ARG A 9 -28.32 -33.65 -7.16
C ARG A 9 -27.89 -32.18 -7.25
N ARG A 10 -28.34 -31.33 -6.33
CA ARG A 10 -28.06 -29.88 -6.33
C ARG A 10 -27.46 -29.35 -5.01
N ALA A 11 -26.85 -30.23 -4.22
CA ALA A 11 -26.26 -29.88 -2.92
C ALA A 11 -24.85 -30.45 -2.72
N GLU A 12 -24.06 -30.56 -3.80
CA GLU A 12 -22.60 -30.60 -3.71
C GLU A 12 -22.05 -29.20 -4.04
N GLY A 13 -22.49 -28.23 -3.24
CA GLY A 13 -21.81 -26.95 -3.10
C GLY A 13 -20.84 -27.10 -1.94
N VAL A 14 -19.56 -26.82 -2.19
CA VAL A 14 -18.50 -26.70 -1.19
C VAL A 14 -19.07 -25.98 0.04
N LYS A 15 -19.16 -26.67 1.18
CA LYS A 15 -19.46 -26.01 2.44
C LYS A 15 -18.32 -25.02 2.70
N PRO A 16 -18.58 -23.72 2.93
CA PRO A 16 -17.54 -22.84 3.42
C PRO A 16 -17.13 -23.37 4.80
N GLU A 17 -15.96 -24.01 4.89
CA GLU A 17 -15.37 -24.35 6.18
C GLU A 17 -15.11 -23.05 6.92
N ASN A 18 -15.51 -23.01 8.20
CA ASN A 18 -15.43 -21.83 9.03
C ASN A 18 -13.99 -21.31 9.04
N VAL A 19 -13.78 -20.04 8.65
CA VAL A 19 -12.51 -19.32 8.83
C VAL A 19 -11.98 -19.51 10.26
N ALA A 20 -12.89 -19.55 11.24
CA ALA A 20 -12.57 -19.83 12.64
C ALA A 20 -11.99 -21.23 12.90
N GLU A 21 -12.44 -22.26 12.19
CA GLU A 21 -11.92 -23.63 12.32
C GLU A 21 -10.51 -23.75 11.70
N GLY A 22 -10.26 -23.02 10.61
CA GLY A 22 -8.92 -22.85 10.04
C GLY A 22 -7.98 -22.06 10.96
N VAL A 23 -8.46 -20.99 11.59
CA VAL A 23 -7.72 -20.23 12.61
C VAL A 23 -7.40 -21.12 13.81
N LEU A 24 -8.35 -21.91 14.31
CA LEU A 24 -8.16 -22.81 15.44
C LEU A 24 -7.11 -23.89 15.19
N LYS A 25 -7.20 -24.61 14.06
CA LYS A 25 -6.19 -25.61 13.65
C LYS A 25 -4.79 -25.00 13.49
N ASN A 26 -4.70 -23.72 13.15
CA ASN A 26 -3.43 -23.01 13.02
C ASN A 26 -2.85 -22.58 14.36
N ILE A 27 -3.67 -22.30 15.38
CA ILE A 27 -3.17 -21.95 16.72
C ILE A 27 -2.76 -23.23 17.49
N GLU A 28 -3.42 -24.38 17.28
CA GLU A 28 -3.02 -25.68 17.86
C GLU A 28 -1.60 -26.13 17.44
N LYS A 29 -1.12 -25.68 16.27
CA LYS A 29 0.11 -26.17 15.63
C LYS A 29 1.30 -25.22 15.69
N VAL A 30 1.23 -24.13 16.45
CA VAL A 30 2.40 -23.25 16.65
C VAL A 30 3.43 -23.98 17.52
N GLU A 31 4.27 -24.83 16.91
CA GLU A 31 5.35 -25.57 17.59
C GLU A 31 6.60 -24.71 17.87
N GLU A 32 7.47 -25.27 18.72
CA GLU A 32 8.57 -24.64 19.47
C GLU A 32 9.67 -24.01 18.63
N SER A 33 9.45 -22.78 18.21
CA SER A 33 10.50 -22.03 17.53
C SER A 33 11.28 -21.16 18.52
N ARG A 34 12.48 -21.67 18.89
CA ARG A 34 13.51 -20.96 19.66
C ARG A 34 13.98 -19.71 18.92
N TYR A 35 13.29 -18.58 19.05
CA TYR A 35 13.71 -17.33 18.42
C TYR A 35 14.65 -16.51 19.31
N THR A 36 15.74 -17.11 19.79
CA THR A 36 16.96 -16.33 20.06
C THR A 36 17.63 -16.04 18.73
N ARG A 37 17.14 -15.01 18.04
CA ARG A 37 17.71 -14.56 16.76
C ARG A 37 19.09 -14.00 17.01
N LYS A 38 20.06 -14.37 16.18
CA LYS A 38 21.39 -13.77 16.21
C LYS A 38 21.26 -12.30 15.81
N LEU A 39 21.48 -11.41 16.77
CA LEU A 39 21.50 -9.97 16.53
C LEU A 39 22.84 -9.60 15.87
N TYR A 40 22.79 -9.19 14.60
CA TYR A 40 23.93 -8.61 13.88
C TYR A 40 24.61 -7.48 14.66
N SER A 41 23.85 -6.63 15.35
CA SER A 41 24.37 -5.53 16.17
C SER A 41 25.26 -5.98 17.34
N THR A 42 25.16 -7.24 17.76
CA THR A 42 26.03 -7.81 18.80
C THR A 42 27.32 -8.41 18.25
N LEU A 43 27.45 -8.52 16.92
CA LEU A 43 28.62 -9.09 16.27
C LEU A 43 29.76 -8.07 16.18
N ARG A 44 30.99 -8.56 16.34
CA ARG A 44 32.18 -7.71 16.29
C ARG A 44 32.33 -7.07 14.91
N GLY A 45 32.48 -5.75 14.88
CA GLY A 45 32.69 -4.96 13.66
C GLY A 45 31.41 -4.52 12.96
N TYR A 46 30.23 -4.97 13.42
CA TYR A 46 28.96 -4.49 12.91
C TYR A 46 28.61 -3.14 13.56
N LYS A 47 27.99 -2.26 12.79
CA LYS A 47 27.62 -0.90 13.22
C LYS A 47 26.14 -0.64 12.97
N VAL A 48 25.44 -0.16 13.99
CA VAL A 48 24.06 0.31 13.84
C VAL A 48 24.07 1.67 13.13
N ILE A 49 23.41 1.75 11.98
CA ILE A 49 23.27 2.96 11.15
C ILE A 49 22.03 3.74 11.55
N GLU A 50 20.93 3.04 11.82
CA GLU A 50 19.64 3.62 12.19
C GLU A 50 18.92 2.64 13.11
N SER A 51 18.21 3.16 14.12
CA SER A 51 17.39 2.37 15.04
C SER A 51 16.10 3.12 15.31
N TYR A 52 14.97 2.43 15.20
CA TYR A 52 13.66 3.00 15.50
C TYR A 52 12.71 1.94 16.04
N PRO A 53 11.78 2.31 16.93
CA PRO A 53 10.78 1.39 17.44
C PRO A 53 9.70 1.12 16.39
N VAL A 54 9.21 -0.12 16.37
CA VAL A 54 7.99 -0.50 15.62
C VAL A 54 6.86 -0.87 16.56
N TRP A 55 7.19 -1.20 17.82
CA TRP A 55 6.23 -1.38 18.89
C TRP A 55 6.88 -1.14 20.24
N GLU A 56 6.73 0.06 20.80
CA GLU A 56 7.37 0.37 22.08
C GLU A 56 6.70 -0.36 23.26
N PRO A 57 7.48 -0.86 24.24
CA PRO A 57 8.95 -1.03 24.25
C PRO A 57 9.41 -2.43 23.78
N PHE A 58 8.54 -3.20 23.12
CA PHE A 58 8.72 -4.62 22.89
C PHE A 58 9.54 -4.97 21.64
N ALA A 59 9.45 -4.16 20.58
CA ALA A 59 10.11 -4.42 19.31
C ALA A 59 10.65 -3.16 18.64
N SER A 60 11.87 -3.28 18.12
CA SER A 60 12.57 -2.23 17.37
C SER A 60 13.29 -2.81 16.17
N ILE A 61 13.54 -1.97 15.18
CA ILE A 61 14.27 -2.31 13.98
C ILE A 61 15.61 -1.59 14.01
N ASN A 62 16.68 -2.33 13.74
CA ASN A 62 18.02 -1.79 13.58
C ASN A 62 18.49 -2.03 12.13
N ILE A 63 18.94 -0.98 11.46
CA ILE A 63 19.65 -1.09 10.19
C ILE A 63 21.13 -1.20 10.53
N VAL A 64 21.73 -2.35 10.23
CA VAL A 64 23.10 -2.69 10.65
C VAL A 64 23.99 -2.82 9.42
N GLU A 65 25.17 -2.23 9.48
CA GLU A 65 26.23 -2.35 8.47
C GLU A 65 27.31 -3.32 8.98
N ASP A 66 27.73 -4.26 8.15
CA ASP A 66 28.86 -5.15 8.46
C ASP A 66 30.22 -4.49 8.09
N PRO A 67 31.37 -5.12 8.44
CA PRO A 67 32.69 -4.58 8.10
C PRO A 67 32.94 -4.42 6.59
N GLU A 68 32.19 -5.15 5.75
CA GLU A 68 32.28 -5.07 4.28
C GLU A 68 31.34 -4.01 3.68
N GLY A 69 30.56 -3.29 4.49
CA GLY A 69 29.62 -2.25 4.06
C GLY A 69 28.26 -2.78 3.57
N ARG A 70 27.94 -4.06 3.81
CA ARG A 70 26.63 -4.64 3.51
C ARG A 70 25.64 -4.27 4.61
N LEU A 71 24.42 -3.94 4.20
CA LEU A 71 23.35 -3.56 5.11
C LEU A 71 22.43 -4.75 5.41
N PHE A 72 21.97 -4.81 6.66
CA PHE A 72 21.07 -5.84 7.18
C PHE A 72 19.91 -5.19 7.93
N TYR A 73 18.74 -5.83 7.85
CA TYR A 73 17.55 -5.44 8.59
C TYR A 73 17.39 -6.33 9.82
N GLU A 74 17.78 -5.83 10.99
CA GLU A 74 17.69 -6.57 12.24
C GLU A 74 16.39 -6.27 12.96
N VAL A 75 15.57 -7.31 13.16
CA VAL A 75 14.42 -7.29 14.06
C VAL A 75 14.90 -7.62 15.47
N TYR A 76 14.78 -6.65 16.37
CA TYR A 76 14.97 -6.85 17.79
C TYR A 76 13.59 -6.98 18.48
N GLU A 77 13.43 -8.02 19.29
CA GLU A 77 12.26 -8.24 20.13
C GLU A 77 12.72 -8.57 21.54
N ILE A 78 11.95 -8.14 22.54
CA ILE A 78 12.20 -8.48 23.93
C ILE A 78 11.98 -9.97 24.19
N SER A 79 12.99 -10.69 24.67
CA SER A 79 12.86 -12.12 24.95
C SER A 79 11.99 -12.41 26.19
N LEU A 80 11.25 -13.51 26.13
CA LEU A 80 10.64 -14.14 27.29
C LEU A 80 11.69 -14.92 28.08
N THR A 81 11.57 -14.90 29.40
CA THR A 81 12.25 -15.87 30.27
C THR A 81 11.62 -17.26 30.13
N PRO A 82 12.32 -18.34 30.51
CA PRO A 82 11.76 -19.70 30.42
C PRO A 82 10.42 -19.88 31.16
N GLU A 83 10.22 -19.16 32.26
CA GLU A 83 8.96 -19.19 33.00
C GLU A 83 7.85 -18.41 32.27
N GLU A 84 8.17 -17.22 31.74
CA GLU A 84 7.22 -16.45 30.92
C GLU A 84 6.81 -17.21 29.65
N GLU A 85 7.74 -17.96 29.03
CA GLU A 85 7.46 -18.81 27.88
C GLU A 85 6.52 -19.96 28.23
N ARG A 86 6.72 -20.62 29.39
CA ARG A 86 5.81 -21.67 29.86
C ARG A 86 4.39 -21.12 30.06
N VAL A 87 4.27 -19.98 30.74
CA VAL A 87 2.98 -19.32 30.98
C VAL A 87 2.32 -18.90 29.66
N PHE A 88 3.09 -18.36 28.72
CA PHE A 88 2.61 -18.03 27.38
C PHE A 88 2.03 -19.25 26.65
N LYS A 89 2.73 -20.40 26.67
CA LYS A 89 2.25 -21.66 26.06
C LYS A 89 0.92 -22.10 26.68
N GLU A 90 0.80 -22.09 28.01
CA GLU A 90 -0.46 -22.44 28.70
C GLU A 90 -1.62 -21.50 28.31
N ILE A 91 -1.36 -20.19 28.24
CA ILE A 91 -2.37 -19.19 27.86
C ILE A 91 -2.80 -19.41 26.41
N ARG A 92 -1.84 -19.61 25.50
CA ARG A 92 -2.12 -19.87 24.09
C ARG A 92 -3.03 -21.07 23.95
N ASP A 93 -2.67 -22.21 24.54
CA ASP A 93 -3.44 -23.46 24.44
C ASP A 93 -4.86 -23.28 25.01
N HIS A 94 -5.00 -22.51 26.08
CA HIS A 94 -6.32 -22.18 26.65
C HIS A 94 -7.15 -21.26 25.73
N ILE A 95 -6.52 -20.28 25.08
CA ILE A 95 -7.20 -19.43 24.08
C ILE A 95 -7.70 -20.29 22.92
N VAL A 96 -6.88 -21.20 22.41
CA VAL A 96 -7.30 -22.10 21.31
C VAL A 96 -8.52 -22.90 21.72
N TRP A 97 -8.51 -23.46 22.93
CA TRP A 97 -9.61 -24.26 23.43
C TRP A 97 -10.90 -23.45 23.67
N GLU A 98 -10.79 -22.19 24.13
CA GLU A 98 -11.95 -21.32 24.36
C GLU A 98 -12.55 -20.75 23.06
N VAL A 99 -11.74 -20.52 22.03
CA VAL A 99 -12.22 -20.00 20.75
C VAL A 99 -13.07 -21.11 20.10
N LYS A 100 -14.40 -20.97 20.15
CA LYS A 100 -15.31 -21.84 19.40
C LYS A 100 -15.24 -21.49 17.91
N PRO A 101 -15.53 -22.43 16.98
CA PRO A 101 -15.73 -22.09 15.58
C PRO A 101 -16.83 -21.03 15.49
N LEU A 102 -16.45 -19.78 15.20
CA LEU A 102 -17.39 -18.68 15.08
C LEU A 102 -18.25 -18.92 13.84
N VAL A 103 -19.52 -19.27 14.05
CA VAL A 103 -20.52 -19.50 12.99
C VAL A 103 -21.18 -18.18 12.54
N LYS A 104 -20.77 -17.01 13.07
CA LYS A 104 -21.41 -15.73 12.75
C LYS A 104 -20.60 -14.94 11.72
N LEU A 105 -21.20 -14.75 10.55
CA LEU A 105 -20.64 -14.08 9.36
C LEU A 105 -20.32 -12.57 9.53
N ASP A 106 -20.72 -11.93 10.64
CA ASP A 106 -20.66 -10.46 10.80
C ASP A 106 -19.78 -9.95 11.96
N VAL A 107 -18.96 -10.80 12.59
CA VAL A 107 -18.06 -10.37 13.68
C VAL A 107 -16.62 -10.38 13.20
N ASP A 108 -15.90 -9.28 13.39
CA ASP A 108 -14.45 -9.23 13.17
C ASP A 108 -13.77 -10.27 14.07
N VAL A 109 -13.25 -11.33 13.45
CA VAL A 109 -12.59 -12.46 14.10
C VAL A 109 -11.44 -11.98 14.99
N ALA A 110 -10.68 -10.98 14.55
CA ALA A 110 -9.56 -10.44 15.33
C ALA A 110 -10.05 -9.76 16.62
N THR A 111 -11.16 -9.03 16.56
CA THR A 111 -11.78 -8.41 17.74
C THR A 111 -12.29 -9.43 18.74
N GLU A 112 -12.89 -10.52 18.27
CA GLU A 112 -13.38 -11.59 19.13
C GLU A 112 -12.23 -12.39 19.78
N ILE A 113 -11.19 -12.72 19.01
CA ILE A 113 -9.98 -13.36 19.54
C ILE A 113 -9.31 -12.46 20.58
N ARG A 114 -9.21 -11.15 20.34
CA ARG A 114 -8.73 -10.18 21.35
C ARG A 114 -9.57 -10.21 22.62
N ARG A 115 -10.89 -10.34 22.50
CA ARG A 115 -11.80 -10.40 23.65
C ARG A 115 -11.52 -11.65 24.49
N VAL A 116 -11.40 -12.82 23.85
CA VAL A 116 -11.07 -14.09 24.51
C VAL A 116 -9.68 -14.03 25.12
N ALA A 117 -8.67 -13.58 24.37
CA ALA A 117 -7.30 -13.44 24.86
C ALA A 117 -7.21 -12.57 26.12
N ARG A 118 -7.93 -11.42 26.15
CA ARG A 118 -7.98 -10.58 27.36
C ARG A 118 -8.64 -11.27 28.55
N LYS A 119 -9.68 -12.09 28.31
CA LYS A 119 -10.36 -12.85 29.37
C LYS A 119 -9.40 -13.90 29.96
N VAL A 120 -8.81 -14.74 29.11
CA VAL A 120 -7.86 -15.77 29.52
C VAL A 120 -6.65 -15.16 30.23
N MET A 121 -6.07 -14.08 29.69
CA MET A 121 -4.96 -13.40 30.36
C MET A 121 -5.32 -12.91 31.76
N ARG A 122 -6.53 -12.40 31.99
CA ARG A 122 -6.98 -11.98 33.33
C ARG A 122 -7.12 -13.15 34.30
N GLU A 123 -7.64 -14.28 33.85
CA GLU A 123 -7.77 -15.49 34.67
C GLU A 123 -6.38 -16.02 35.09
N PHE A 124 -5.45 -16.05 34.16
CA PHE A 124 -4.06 -16.42 34.43
C PHE A 124 -3.34 -15.39 35.32
N GLN A 125 -3.59 -14.09 35.14
CA GLN A 125 -3.08 -13.04 36.04
C GLN A 125 -3.48 -13.26 37.49
N ILE A 126 -4.73 -13.66 37.73
CA ILE A 126 -5.24 -13.97 39.07
C ILE A 126 -4.58 -15.26 39.61
N ARG A 127 -4.44 -16.29 38.78
CA ARG A 127 -3.82 -17.57 39.17
C ARG A 127 -2.34 -17.42 39.54
N PHE A 128 -1.60 -16.58 38.82
CA PHE A 128 -0.16 -16.37 38.97
C PHE A 128 0.20 -15.04 39.65
N THR A 129 -0.72 -14.40 40.37
CA THR A 129 -0.51 -13.09 41.03
C THR A 129 0.71 -13.07 41.97
N ARG A 130 1.12 -14.24 42.49
CA ARG A 130 2.22 -14.38 43.44
C ARG A 130 3.55 -14.85 42.83
N THR A 131 3.64 -15.02 41.51
CA THR A 131 4.89 -15.44 40.85
C THR A 131 5.77 -14.22 40.58
N PRO A 132 6.87 -14.01 41.32
CA PRO A 132 7.73 -12.84 41.12
C PRO A 132 8.45 -12.93 39.77
N GLY A 133 8.56 -11.81 39.06
CA GLY A 133 9.38 -11.72 37.84
C GLY A 133 8.66 -11.98 36.51
N LEU A 134 7.37 -12.31 36.50
CA LEU A 134 6.57 -12.40 35.27
C LEU A 134 6.20 -11.01 34.73
N SER A 135 6.54 -10.72 33.48
CA SER A 135 6.05 -9.54 32.77
C SER A 135 4.82 -9.87 31.92
N TRP A 136 3.63 -9.57 32.43
CA TRP A 136 2.38 -9.72 31.68
C TRP A 136 2.33 -8.87 30.40
N SER A 137 3.02 -7.74 30.38
CA SER A 137 3.13 -6.91 29.19
C SER A 137 3.91 -7.62 28.08
N LYS A 138 5.00 -8.34 28.40
CA LYS A 138 5.72 -9.16 27.42
C LYS A 138 4.87 -10.32 26.94
N ILE A 139 4.23 -11.05 27.85
CA ILE A 139 3.36 -12.18 27.47
C ILE A 139 2.23 -11.68 26.56
N GLY A 140 1.59 -10.55 26.92
CA GLY A 140 0.56 -9.92 26.09
C GLY A 140 1.04 -9.51 24.71
N TYR A 141 2.29 -9.03 24.59
CA TYR A 141 2.93 -8.77 23.29
C TYR A 141 2.99 -10.05 22.43
N TYR A 142 3.51 -11.16 22.96
CA TYR A 142 3.61 -12.42 22.20
C TYR A 142 2.25 -13.01 21.85
N ILE A 143 1.23 -12.84 22.70
CA ILE A 143 -0.15 -13.24 22.41
C ILE A 143 -0.72 -12.45 21.23
N GLU A 144 -0.60 -11.11 21.26
CA GLU A 144 -1.06 -10.26 20.15
C GLU A 144 -0.24 -10.54 18.88
N ARG A 145 1.07 -10.79 19.00
CA ARG A 145 1.96 -11.10 17.89
C ARG A 145 1.61 -12.42 17.19
N ASP A 146 1.48 -13.52 17.95
CA ASP A 146 1.41 -14.88 17.39
C ASP A 146 -0.01 -15.33 17.07
N ILE A 147 -0.98 -14.96 17.91
CA ILE A 147 -2.37 -15.42 17.77
C ILE A 147 -3.18 -14.47 16.89
N ILE A 148 -3.01 -13.15 17.09
CA ILE A 148 -3.81 -12.13 16.41
C ILE A 148 -3.08 -11.57 15.18
N GLY A 149 -1.77 -11.37 15.31
CA GLY A 149 -0.91 -10.80 14.28
C GLY A 149 -0.31 -11.82 13.32
N TYR A 150 0.77 -11.41 12.66
CA TYR A 150 1.46 -12.20 11.64
C TYR A 150 2.57 -13.09 12.20
N GLY A 151 2.58 -13.37 13.51
CA GLY A 151 3.61 -14.17 14.16
C GLY A 151 4.99 -13.53 14.04
N ILE A 152 5.97 -14.31 13.60
CA ILE A 152 7.36 -13.84 13.51
C ILE A 152 7.59 -12.63 12.61
N LEU A 153 6.67 -12.39 11.67
CA LEU A 153 6.73 -11.25 10.77
C LEU A 153 6.05 -10.01 11.33
N ASP A 154 5.31 -10.09 12.44
CA ASP A 154 4.50 -8.98 12.95
C ASP A 154 5.31 -7.68 13.16
N PRO A 155 6.56 -7.70 13.71
CA PRO A 155 7.38 -6.50 13.78
C PRO A 155 7.66 -5.88 12.40
N ILE A 156 7.91 -6.71 11.38
CA ILE A 156 8.15 -6.27 10.00
C ILE A 156 6.85 -5.72 9.37
N PHE A 157 5.70 -6.32 9.68
CA PHE A 157 4.39 -5.82 9.26
C PHE A 157 4.07 -4.45 9.86
N ARG A 158 4.50 -4.18 11.09
CA ARG A 158 4.32 -2.86 11.74
C ARG A 158 5.23 -1.77 11.20
N ASP A 159 6.34 -2.14 10.58
CA ASP A 159 7.27 -1.17 10.03
C ASP A 159 6.73 -0.47 8.76
N ARG A 160 6.33 0.80 8.89
CA ARG A 160 5.84 1.62 7.77
C ARG A 160 6.86 1.82 6.64
N HIS A 161 8.14 1.58 6.88
CA HIS A 161 9.20 1.75 5.89
C HIS A 161 9.41 0.50 5.02
N VAL A 162 8.78 -0.63 5.33
CA VAL A 162 8.82 -1.84 4.49
C VAL A 162 7.66 -1.82 3.49
N GLU A 163 7.97 -2.02 2.21
CA GLU A 163 6.98 -2.15 1.13
C GLU A 163 6.69 -3.63 0.81
N ASP A 164 7.71 -4.46 0.73
CA ASP A 164 7.59 -5.88 0.39
C ASP A 164 8.32 -6.77 1.40
N ILE A 165 7.79 -7.97 1.66
CA ILE A 165 8.40 -9.02 2.47
C ILE A 165 8.47 -10.29 1.62
N SER A 166 9.65 -10.89 1.48
CA SER A 166 9.88 -12.05 0.61
C SER A 166 10.56 -13.20 1.35
N CYS A 167 9.94 -14.37 1.32
CA CYS A 167 10.53 -15.63 1.79
C CYS A 167 10.82 -16.54 0.59
N ASN A 168 12.10 -16.83 0.38
CA ASN A 168 12.61 -17.57 -0.79
C ASN A 168 12.83 -19.08 -0.53
N GLY A 169 12.30 -19.58 0.58
CA GLY A 169 12.43 -20.97 1.02
C GLY A 169 12.90 -21.12 2.48
N PRO A 170 12.90 -22.37 3.00
CA PRO A 170 13.35 -22.67 4.35
C PRO A 170 14.87 -22.52 4.49
N GLY A 171 15.32 -22.18 5.69
CA GLY A 171 16.72 -21.92 6.05
C GLY A 171 17.33 -20.71 5.36
N LYS A 172 16.53 -19.87 4.70
CA LYS A 172 16.96 -18.63 4.07
C LYS A 172 16.43 -17.44 4.86
N PRO A 173 17.23 -16.35 5.00
CA PRO A 173 16.73 -15.14 5.62
C PRO A 173 15.58 -14.58 4.79
N ILE A 174 14.59 -14.06 5.50
CA ILE A 174 13.51 -13.27 4.90
C ILE A 174 14.14 -11.97 4.40
N TYR A 175 13.75 -11.55 3.21
CA TYR A 175 14.16 -10.28 2.62
C TYR A 175 13.04 -9.26 2.78
N VAL A 176 13.42 -8.02 3.03
CA VAL A 176 12.49 -6.88 3.05
C VAL A 176 12.91 -5.86 2.02
N TRP A 177 11.93 -5.22 1.38
CA TRP A 177 12.17 -4.02 0.58
C TRP A 177 11.91 -2.78 1.42
N HIS A 178 12.98 -2.17 1.92
CA HIS A 178 12.93 -0.96 2.72
C HIS A 178 12.92 0.29 1.82
N ARG A 179 12.01 1.24 2.07
CA ARG A 179 11.86 2.48 1.27
C ARG A 179 13.15 3.28 1.09
N LYS A 180 14.02 3.27 2.11
CA LYS A 180 15.30 4.00 2.14
C LYS A 180 16.52 3.17 1.75
N TYR A 181 16.51 1.88 2.06
CA TYR A 181 17.69 1.00 1.99
C TYR A 181 17.55 -0.14 0.98
N GLU A 182 16.40 -0.23 0.32
CA GLU A 182 16.07 -1.26 -0.68
C GLU A 182 16.04 -2.67 -0.09
N SER A 183 16.46 -3.66 -0.89
CA SER A 183 16.46 -5.07 -0.53
C SER A 183 17.48 -5.34 0.58
N LEU A 184 17.00 -5.72 1.76
CA LEU A 184 17.83 -6.08 2.91
C LEU A 184 17.52 -7.51 3.37
N PRO A 185 18.53 -8.35 3.61
CA PRO A 185 18.34 -9.60 4.34
C PRO A 185 18.05 -9.31 5.81
N THR A 186 17.15 -10.09 6.40
CA THR A 186 16.79 -9.98 7.82
C THR A 186 17.45 -11.07 8.66
N ASN A 187 17.45 -10.88 9.99
CA ASN A 187 17.78 -11.93 10.96
C ASN A 187 16.61 -12.89 11.25
N VAL A 188 15.53 -12.83 10.45
CA VAL A 188 14.34 -13.68 10.57
C VAL A 188 14.38 -14.73 9.47
N GLU A 189 14.20 -16.00 9.84
CA GLU A 189 14.13 -17.13 8.91
C GLU A 189 13.18 -18.20 9.44
N PHE A 190 12.75 -19.09 8.55
CA PHE A 190 12.07 -20.33 8.90
C PHE A 190 13.09 -21.47 8.80
N PRO A 191 13.58 -22.04 9.92
CA PRO A 191 14.66 -23.02 9.91
C PRO A 191 14.33 -24.30 9.13
N THR A 192 13.07 -24.76 9.21
CA THR A 192 12.60 -26.02 8.64
C THR A 192 11.56 -25.81 7.53
N ALA A 193 11.40 -26.81 6.67
CA ALA A 193 10.39 -26.76 5.60
C ALA A 193 8.98 -26.87 6.18
N GLU A 194 8.83 -27.66 7.24
CA GLU A 194 7.59 -27.91 7.95
C GLU A 194 7.04 -26.62 8.55
N GLU A 195 7.87 -25.84 9.28
CA GLU A 195 7.46 -24.55 9.84
C GLU A 195 7.00 -23.55 8.76
N LEU A 196 7.71 -23.51 7.62
CA LEU A 196 7.36 -22.62 6.52
C LEU A 196 6.06 -23.07 5.83
N ASP A 197 5.87 -24.37 5.62
CA ASP A 197 4.64 -24.93 5.05
C ASP A 197 3.43 -24.59 5.93
N GLU A 198 3.55 -24.76 7.25
CA GLU A 198 2.51 -24.41 8.22
C GLU A 198 2.22 -22.90 8.22
N TYR A 199 3.26 -22.07 8.13
CA TYR A 199 3.08 -20.63 8.05
C TYR A 199 2.37 -20.19 6.77
N VAL A 200 2.68 -20.80 5.62
CA VAL A 200 1.97 -20.53 4.35
C VAL A 200 0.50 -20.95 4.43
N VAL A 201 0.19 -22.08 5.06
CA VAL A 201 -1.20 -22.49 5.35
C VAL A 201 -1.89 -21.49 6.28
N LYS A 202 -1.20 -20.98 7.31
CA LYS A 202 -1.72 -19.92 8.18
C LYS A 202 -2.11 -18.69 7.39
N LEU A 203 -1.22 -18.18 6.53
CA LEU A 203 -1.49 -17.02 5.69
C LEU A 203 -2.67 -17.25 4.72
N ALA A 204 -2.79 -18.45 4.15
CA ALA A 204 -3.91 -18.81 3.29
C ALA A 204 -5.25 -18.73 4.03
N HIS A 205 -5.32 -19.31 5.23
CA HIS A 205 -6.53 -19.27 6.07
C HIS A 205 -6.87 -17.85 6.53
N MET A 206 -5.86 -17.03 6.88
CA MET A 206 -6.09 -15.61 7.21
C MET A 206 -6.70 -14.83 6.05
N ALA A 207 -6.38 -15.20 4.81
CA ALA A 207 -6.98 -14.62 3.61
C ALA A 207 -8.33 -15.26 3.21
N GLY A 208 -8.87 -16.19 4.00
CA GLY A 208 -10.10 -16.93 3.69
C GLY A 208 -9.96 -17.84 2.47
N LYS A 209 -8.74 -18.29 2.15
CA LYS A 209 -8.44 -19.15 1.02
C LYS A 209 -7.79 -20.45 1.49
N HIS A 210 -7.65 -21.40 0.55
CA HIS A 210 -6.97 -22.67 0.78
C HIS A 210 -5.79 -22.81 -0.17
N ILE A 211 -4.74 -23.45 0.32
CA ILE A 211 -3.56 -23.84 -0.45
C ILE A 211 -3.27 -25.32 -0.14
N SER A 212 -2.89 -26.09 -1.15
CA SER A 212 -2.67 -27.54 -1.00
C SER A 212 -1.72 -28.06 -2.07
N VAL A 213 -1.35 -29.33 -2.00
CA VAL A 213 -0.55 -29.99 -3.06
C VAL A 213 -1.28 -29.97 -4.41
N ALA A 214 -2.61 -30.15 -4.41
CA ALA A 214 -3.41 -30.12 -5.63
C ALA A 214 -3.59 -28.70 -6.20
N TYR A 215 -3.52 -27.68 -5.34
CA TYR A 215 -3.62 -26.26 -5.70
C TYR A 215 -2.48 -25.48 -5.05
N PRO A 216 -1.24 -25.60 -5.57
CA PRO A 216 -0.03 -25.17 -4.88
C PRO A 216 0.30 -23.68 -5.08
N VAL A 217 -0.54 -22.92 -5.79
CA VAL A 217 -0.35 -21.49 -6.06
C VAL A 217 -1.49 -20.71 -5.45
N LEU A 218 -1.15 -19.63 -4.75
CA LEU A 218 -2.10 -18.75 -4.08
C LEU A 218 -1.82 -17.28 -4.42
N ASP A 219 -2.85 -16.57 -4.89
CA ASP A 219 -2.89 -15.10 -4.93
C ASP A 219 -4.06 -14.66 -4.06
N ALA A 220 -3.81 -13.86 -3.02
CA ALA A 220 -4.78 -13.53 -1.99
C ALA A 220 -4.56 -12.15 -1.39
N ILE A 221 -5.56 -11.66 -0.66
CA ILE A 221 -5.49 -10.43 0.13
C ILE A 221 -5.57 -10.83 1.60
N LEU A 222 -4.52 -10.53 2.35
CA LEU A 222 -4.46 -10.72 3.79
C LEU A 222 -5.29 -9.63 4.51
N PRO A 223 -5.61 -9.84 5.81
CA PRO A 223 -6.10 -8.76 6.65
C PRO A 223 -5.22 -7.50 6.53
N GLY A 224 -5.79 -6.31 6.70
CA GLY A 224 -5.08 -5.04 6.44
C GLY A 224 -4.89 -4.69 4.95
N GLY A 225 -5.31 -5.56 4.03
CA GLY A 225 -5.28 -5.30 2.58
C GLY A 225 -3.97 -5.67 1.88
N HIS A 226 -3.03 -6.31 2.59
CA HIS A 226 -1.75 -6.70 2.01
C HIS A 226 -1.92 -7.83 0.97
N ARG A 227 -1.24 -7.75 -0.17
CA ARG A 227 -1.31 -8.78 -1.21
C ARG A 227 -0.32 -9.90 -0.92
N LEU A 228 -0.78 -11.13 -0.96
CA LEU A 228 0.00 -12.35 -0.79
C LEU A 228 0.06 -13.10 -2.11
N ALA A 229 1.27 -13.39 -2.58
CA ALA A 229 1.53 -14.44 -3.55
C ALA A 229 2.32 -15.55 -2.85
N ALA A 230 1.87 -16.80 -2.93
CA ALA A 230 2.55 -17.92 -2.29
C ALA A 230 2.57 -19.17 -3.15
N THR A 231 3.60 -20.00 -2.96
CA THR A 231 3.69 -21.36 -3.50
C THR A 231 3.85 -22.36 -2.37
N PHE A 232 3.29 -23.56 -2.55
CA PHE A 232 3.27 -24.61 -1.53
C PHE A 232 4.16 -25.79 -1.89
N LYS A 233 4.95 -26.21 -0.90
CA LYS A 233 5.89 -27.34 -0.99
C LYS A 233 6.79 -27.23 -2.22
N LYS A 234 7.15 -28.37 -2.80
CA LYS A 234 8.06 -28.48 -3.94
C LYS A 234 7.34 -28.68 -5.29
N GLU A 235 6.03 -28.43 -5.33
CA GLU A 235 5.22 -28.66 -6.54
C GLU A 235 5.55 -27.64 -7.65
N VAL A 236 5.80 -26.39 -7.27
CA VAL A 236 6.11 -25.29 -8.20
C VAL A 236 7.50 -24.70 -7.95
N SER A 237 7.89 -24.58 -6.68
CA SER A 237 9.19 -24.02 -6.26
C SER A 237 10.14 -25.13 -5.82
N THR A 238 11.29 -25.26 -6.49
CA THR A 238 12.29 -26.28 -6.14
C THR A 238 12.90 -26.10 -4.75
N SER A 239 12.87 -24.88 -4.20
CA SER A 239 13.39 -24.56 -2.87
C SER A 239 12.42 -24.91 -1.74
N GLY A 240 11.22 -25.42 -2.02
CA GLY A 240 10.13 -25.54 -1.04
C GLY A 240 9.16 -24.37 -1.11
N SER A 241 8.26 -24.27 -0.12
CA SER A 241 7.27 -23.20 -0.04
C SER A 241 7.91 -21.82 -0.12
N THR A 242 7.24 -20.87 -0.76
CA THR A 242 7.68 -19.47 -0.87
C THR A 242 6.50 -18.54 -0.71
N PHE A 243 6.76 -17.30 -0.29
CA PHE A 243 5.75 -16.25 -0.34
C PHE A 243 6.39 -14.87 -0.55
N THR A 244 5.62 -14.00 -1.18
CA THR A 244 5.89 -12.56 -1.26
C THR A 244 4.64 -11.82 -0.79
N ILE A 245 4.83 -10.91 0.16
CA ILE A 245 3.78 -10.07 0.69
C ILE A 245 4.09 -8.64 0.31
N ARG A 246 3.20 -8.03 -0.47
CA ARG A 246 3.24 -6.60 -0.78
C ARG A 246 2.36 -5.88 0.23
N LYS A 247 3.00 -5.11 1.11
CA LYS A 247 2.31 -4.42 2.19
C LYS A 247 1.49 -3.28 1.63
N PHE A 248 0.19 -3.41 1.84
CA PHE A 248 -0.69 -2.26 1.88
C PHE A 248 -0.34 -1.33 3.05
N SER A 249 -0.24 -0.02 2.82
CA SER A 249 0.18 0.96 3.83
C SER A 249 -1.04 1.66 4.43
N GLU A 250 -1.23 1.57 5.76
CA GLU A 250 -2.34 2.22 6.45
C GLU A 250 -2.28 3.75 6.40
N SER A 251 -1.07 4.31 6.37
CA SER A 251 -0.82 5.74 6.19
C SER A 251 -0.20 5.99 4.81
N PRO A 252 -0.97 6.44 3.81
CA PRO A 252 -0.43 6.68 2.48
C PRO A 252 0.58 7.83 2.50
N ILE A 253 1.55 7.77 1.58
CA ILE A 253 2.46 8.89 1.30
C ILE A 253 1.62 10.08 0.84
N THR A 254 1.82 11.23 1.47
CA THR A 254 1.13 12.47 1.08
C THR A 254 1.96 13.29 0.10
N ILE A 255 1.35 14.32 -0.48
CA ILE A 255 2.08 15.26 -1.33
C ILE A 255 3.19 16.01 -0.55
N VAL A 256 2.98 16.25 0.75
CA VAL A 256 3.96 16.90 1.63
C VAL A 256 5.17 16.00 1.85
N ASP A 257 4.94 14.69 2.03
CA ASP A 257 6.04 13.70 2.08
C ASP A 257 6.83 13.68 0.76
N MET A 258 6.14 13.68 -0.38
CA MET A 258 6.79 13.71 -1.69
C MET A 258 7.64 14.98 -1.91
N ILE A 259 7.17 16.14 -1.44
CA ILE A 259 7.96 17.38 -1.47
C ILE A 259 9.17 17.27 -0.54
N THR A 260 8.99 16.71 0.67
CA THR A 260 10.06 16.51 1.66
C THR A 260 11.15 15.57 1.13
N TYR A 261 10.77 14.51 0.41
CA TYR A 261 11.70 13.59 -0.25
C TYR A 261 12.32 14.18 -1.53
N GLY A 262 11.82 15.33 -1.99
CA GLY A 262 12.19 15.96 -3.24
C GLY A 262 11.75 15.16 -4.46
N THR A 263 10.71 14.32 -4.35
CA THR A 263 10.14 13.57 -5.48
C THR A 263 9.38 14.47 -6.46
N ILE A 264 8.81 15.56 -5.95
CA ILE A 264 8.15 16.64 -6.70
C ILE A 264 8.52 17.99 -6.07
N SER A 265 8.58 19.07 -6.85
CA SER A 265 8.69 20.42 -6.28
C SER A 265 7.35 20.89 -5.72
N SER A 266 7.37 21.79 -4.72
CA SER A 266 6.13 22.36 -4.17
C SER A 266 5.37 23.22 -5.17
N GLU A 267 6.08 23.82 -6.14
CA GLU A 267 5.49 24.56 -7.25
C GLU A 267 4.69 23.66 -8.20
N LEU A 268 5.26 22.52 -8.61
CA LEU A 268 4.54 21.54 -9.42
C LEU A 268 3.34 20.96 -8.65
N ALA A 269 3.52 20.62 -7.37
CA ALA A 269 2.43 20.12 -6.54
C ALA A 269 1.26 21.11 -6.45
N ALA A 270 1.56 22.41 -6.30
CA ALA A 270 0.56 23.48 -6.28
C ALA A 270 -0.13 23.67 -7.65
N TYR A 271 0.63 23.56 -8.75
CA TYR A 271 0.08 23.56 -10.10
C TYR A 271 -0.89 22.39 -10.32
N PHE A 272 -0.53 21.16 -9.92
CA PHE A 272 -1.44 20.01 -9.99
C PHE A 272 -2.69 20.21 -9.13
N TRP A 273 -2.54 20.80 -7.94
CA TRP A 273 -3.69 21.15 -7.09
C TRP A 273 -4.67 22.05 -7.85
N LEU A 274 -4.17 23.12 -8.50
CA LEU A 274 -5.00 24.02 -9.31
C LEU A 274 -5.63 23.31 -10.51
N ALA A 275 -4.84 22.52 -11.25
CA ALA A 275 -5.31 21.84 -12.44
C ALA A 275 -6.45 20.85 -12.14
N MET A 276 -6.34 20.08 -11.05
CA MET A 276 -7.39 19.16 -10.60
C MET A 276 -8.68 19.87 -10.17
N ASP A 277 -8.56 21.08 -9.63
CA ASP A 277 -9.71 21.93 -9.29
C ASP A 277 -10.55 22.25 -10.54
N TYR A 278 -9.88 22.49 -11.66
CA TYR A 278 -10.48 22.70 -12.98
C TYR A 278 -10.68 21.40 -13.77
N LYS A 279 -10.73 20.26 -13.07
CA LYS A 279 -11.02 18.93 -13.62
C LYS A 279 -10.02 18.44 -14.68
N MET A 280 -8.82 19.03 -14.77
CA MET A 280 -7.78 18.58 -15.69
C MET A 280 -7.36 17.14 -15.37
N THR A 281 -7.36 16.29 -16.38
CA THR A 281 -7.04 14.87 -16.22
C THR A 281 -5.53 14.66 -16.14
N THR A 282 -5.10 13.67 -15.36
CA THR A 282 -3.67 13.41 -15.13
C THR A 282 -3.31 11.94 -15.37
N LEU A 283 -2.30 11.72 -16.20
CA LEU A 283 -1.71 10.42 -16.49
C LEU A 283 -0.34 10.28 -15.81
N ILE A 284 -0.18 9.28 -14.96
CA ILE A 284 1.06 9.03 -14.22
C ILE A 284 1.77 7.82 -14.80
N LEU A 285 2.95 8.05 -15.35
CA LEU A 285 3.77 7.08 -16.06
C LEU A 285 4.94 6.62 -15.20
N GLY A 286 5.40 5.40 -15.44
CA GLY A 286 6.57 4.82 -14.78
C GLY A 286 6.57 3.30 -14.83
N VAL A 287 7.72 2.69 -14.53
CA VAL A 287 7.84 1.23 -14.44
C VAL A 287 7.19 0.68 -13.16
N THR A 288 7.13 -0.63 -13.02
CA THR A 288 6.74 -1.30 -11.77
C THR A 288 7.67 -0.87 -10.63
N GLY A 289 7.10 -0.55 -9.45
CA GLY A 289 7.88 -0.13 -8.27
C GLY A 289 8.38 1.33 -8.28
N ALA A 290 8.17 2.08 -9.37
CA ALA A 290 8.61 3.48 -9.48
C ALA A 290 7.86 4.46 -8.55
N GLY A 291 6.67 4.07 -8.06
CA GLY A 291 5.83 4.91 -7.18
C GLY A 291 4.63 5.57 -7.87
N LYS A 292 4.13 5.01 -8.98
CA LYS A 292 2.97 5.55 -9.71
C LYS A 292 1.72 5.68 -8.83
N THR A 293 1.26 4.58 -8.23
CA THR A 293 0.07 4.59 -7.37
C THR A 293 0.25 5.50 -6.15
N SER A 294 1.46 5.53 -5.57
CA SER A 294 1.76 6.44 -4.45
C SER A 294 1.65 7.92 -4.86
N THR A 295 2.15 8.26 -6.06
CA THR A 295 2.03 9.61 -6.62
C THR A 295 0.58 9.96 -6.91
N LEU A 296 -0.18 9.03 -7.47
CA LEU A 296 -1.60 9.19 -7.73
C LEU A 296 -2.34 9.48 -6.42
N ASN A 297 -2.11 8.66 -5.40
CA ASN A 297 -2.79 8.79 -4.12
C ASN A 297 -2.43 10.12 -3.44
N ALA A 298 -1.15 10.50 -3.45
CA ALA A 298 -0.68 11.78 -2.93
C ALA A 298 -1.34 12.99 -3.60
N LEU A 299 -1.44 12.99 -4.95
CA LEU A 299 -2.16 14.05 -5.66
C LEU A 299 -3.65 14.02 -5.33
N ALA A 300 -4.26 12.84 -5.25
CA ALA A 300 -5.68 12.70 -4.93
C ALA A 300 -6.06 13.23 -3.54
N THR A 301 -5.10 13.37 -2.61
CA THR A 301 -5.32 14.07 -1.33
C THR A 301 -5.59 15.58 -1.45
N LEU A 302 -5.26 16.19 -2.59
CA LEU A 302 -5.46 17.60 -2.88
C LEU A 302 -6.77 17.88 -3.63
N LEU A 303 -7.50 16.82 -4.03
CA LEU A 303 -8.80 16.96 -4.65
C LEU A 303 -9.74 17.79 -3.76
N ARG A 304 -10.64 18.51 -4.42
CA ARG A 304 -11.63 19.33 -3.72
C ARG A 304 -12.50 18.45 -2.82
N PRO A 305 -12.59 18.73 -1.51
CA PRO A 305 -13.32 17.88 -0.56
C PRO A 305 -14.80 17.67 -0.89
N THR A 306 -15.43 18.59 -1.62
CA THR A 306 -16.84 18.49 -2.03
C THR A 306 -17.08 17.58 -3.23
N TYR A 307 -16.02 17.12 -3.91
CA TYR A 307 -16.16 16.24 -5.08
C TYR A 307 -16.60 14.84 -4.70
N LYS A 308 -17.47 14.26 -5.55
CA LYS A 308 -17.73 12.82 -5.53
C LYS A 308 -16.62 12.09 -6.26
N VAL A 309 -15.89 11.24 -5.55
CA VAL A 309 -14.78 10.46 -6.13
C VAL A 309 -15.18 8.99 -6.25
N VAL A 310 -14.89 8.39 -7.41
CA VAL A 310 -15.01 6.94 -7.60
C VAL A 310 -13.64 6.38 -7.97
N THR A 311 -13.12 5.48 -7.15
CA THR A 311 -11.87 4.75 -7.45
C THR A 311 -12.20 3.35 -7.96
N ILE A 312 -11.44 2.89 -8.96
CA ILE A 312 -11.61 1.59 -9.60
C ILE A 312 -10.24 0.92 -9.67
N GLU A 313 -10.08 -0.23 -9.00
CA GLU A 313 -8.77 -0.84 -8.77
C GLU A 313 -8.85 -2.37 -8.87
N ASP A 314 -7.76 -3.04 -9.27
CA ASP A 314 -7.69 -4.50 -9.17
C ASP A 314 -7.43 -4.96 -7.73
N THR A 315 -6.69 -4.15 -7.00
CA THR A 315 -6.38 -4.34 -5.58
C THR A 315 -6.57 -2.97 -4.92
N PRO A 316 -7.27 -2.87 -3.78
CA PRO A 316 -7.62 -1.59 -3.18
C PRO A 316 -6.37 -0.90 -2.59
N GLU A 317 -5.65 -0.14 -3.42
CA GLU A 317 -4.42 0.55 -3.08
C GLU A 317 -4.63 2.01 -2.62
N LEU A 318 -5.69 2.67 -3.08
CA LEU A 318 -5.93 4.08 -2.81
C LEU A 318 -6.59 4.33 -1.45
N ARG A 319 -6.26 5.47 -0.84
CA ARG A 319 -6.83 5.95 0.43
C ARG A 319 -7.03 7.45 0.31
N LEU A 320 -8.30 7.86 0.19
CA LEU A 320 -8.70 9.24 -0.07
C LEU A 320 -9.39 9.86 1.14
N PRO A 321 -9.13 11.15 1.44
CA PRO A 321 -9.69 11.79 2.64
C PRO A 321 -11.15 12.21 2.44
N HIS A 322 -11.74 11.83 1.30
CA HIS A 322 -13.05 12.26 0.86
C HIS A 322 -14.12 11.42 1.52
N GLU A 323 -15.10 12.08 2.15
CA GLU A 323 -16.28 11.41 2.69
C GLU A 323 -17.18 10.88 1.56
N ASN A 324 -17.33 11.65 0.47
CA ASN A 324 -18.12 11.27 -0.69
C ASN A 324 -17.30 10.43 -1.69
N TRP A 325 -16.81 9.28 -1.20
CA TRP A 325 -15.95 8.37 -1.96
C TRP A 325 -16.58 6.98 -2.09
N VAL A 326 -16.56 6.44 -3.31
CA VAL A 326 -16.91 5.05 -3.60
C VAL A 326 -15.68 4.31 -4.12
N GLN A 327 -15.29 3.24 -3.44
CA GLN A 327 -14.21 2.35 -3.87
C GLN A 327 -14.79 1.10 -4.55
N LEU A 328 -14.41 0.87 -5.80
CA LEU A 328 -14.79 -0.30 -6.59
C LEU A 328 -13.55 -1.15 -6.86
N VAL A 329 -13.65 -2.46 -6.63
CA VAL A 329 -12.54 -3.40 -6.80
C VAL A 329 -12.95 -4.50 -7.77
N SER A 330 -12.05 -4.85 -8.70
CA SER A 330 -12.30 -5.94 -9.65
C SER A 330 -12.40 -7.29 -8.91
N ARG A 331 -13.14 -8.22 -9.50
CA ARG A 331 -13.32 -9.57 -8.95
C ARG A 331 -12.94 -10.60 -10.02
N PRO A 332 -11.79 -11.28 -9.88
CA PRO A 332 -11.43 -12.36 -10.80
C PRO A 332 -12.40 -13.55 -10.64
N SER A 333 -12.56 -14.34 -11.70
CA SER A 333 -13.32 -15.60 -11.62
C SER A 333 -12.58 -16.62 -10.76
N TYR A 334 -13.30 -17.29 -9.84
CA TYR A 334 -12.74 -18.33 -8.98
C TYR A 334 -12.67 -19.71 -9.65
N ILE A 335 -13.42 -19.87 -10.75
CA ILE A 335 -13.49 -21.11 -11.53
C ILE A 335 -12.94 -20.76 -12.92
N GLY A 336 -12.05 -21.58 -13.49
CA GLY A 336 -11.40 -21.33 -14.79
C GLY A 336 -12.35 -21.17 -16.00
N SER A 337 -13.67 -21.16 -15.77
CA SER A 337 -14.72 -20.89 -16.76
C SER A 337 -15.07 -19.40 -16.93
N GLY A 338 -14.43 -18.48 -16.20
CA GLY A 338 -14.69 -17.02 -16.30
C GLY A 338 -16.05 -16.55 -15.75
N VAL A 339 -16.85 -17.45 -15.17
CA VAL A 339 -18.20 -17.13 -14.69
C VAL A 339 -18.13 -16.26 -13.44
N GLY A 340 -18.73 -15.08 -13.51
CA GLY A 340 -18.82 -14.15 -12.38
C GLY A 340 -17.64 -13.18 -12.24
N GLU A 341 -16.76 -13.11 -13.24
CA GLU A 341 -15.72 -12.08 -13.31
C GLU A 341 -16.32 -10.67 -13.40
N ILE A 342 -15.77 -9.74 -12.62
CA ILE A 342 -16.08 -8.32 -12.68
C ILE A 342 -14.78 -7.58 -12.97
N SER A 343 -14.51 -7.28 -14.24
CA SER A 343 -13.32 -6.56 -14.69
C SER A 343 -13.39 -5.05 -14.40
N LEU A 344 -12.24 -4.37 -14.50
CA LEU A 344 -12.17 -2.90 -14.42
C LEU A 344 -13.09 -2.23 -15.45
N PHE A 345 -13.20 -2.79 -16.66
CA PHE A 345 -14.10 -2.29 -17.70
C PHE A 345 -15.55 -2.19 -17.22
N HIS A 346 -16.06 -3.25 -16.56
CA HIS A 346 -17.41 -3.24 -16.00
C HIS A 346 -17.59 -2.15 -14.93
N LEU A 347 -16.57 -1.95 -14.09
CA LEU A 347 -16.59 -0.99 -12.99
C LEU A 347 -16.48 0.47 -13.47
N VAL A 348 -15.69 0.77 -14.50
CA VAL A 348 -15.65 2.10 -15.13
C VAL A 348 -17.00 2.41 -15.77
N LYS A 349 -17.63 1.44 -16.45
CA LYS A 349 -18.97 1.64 -17.02
C LYS A 349 -20.04 1.87 -15.95
N LEU A 350 -19.93 1.17 -14.81
CA LEU A 350 -20.81 1.36 -13.65
C LEU A 350 -20.63 2.74 -13.02
N SER A 351 -19.38 3.21 -12.85
CA SER A 351 -19.09 4.47 -12.17
C SER A 351 -19.71 5.68 -12.87
N LEU A 352 -19.88 5.65 -14.18
CA LEU A 352 -20.61 6.67 -14.94
C LEU A 352 -22.06 6.89 -14.44
N ARG A 353 -22.68 5.85 -13.87
CA ARG A 353 -24.04 5.95 -13.30
C ARG A 353 -24.06 6.52 -11.89
N TYR A 354 -22.90 6.68 -11.26
CA TYR A 354 -22.79 7.27 -9.92
C TYR A 354 -22.69 8.78 -9.95
N ARG A 355 -22.69 9.41 -11.14
CA ARG A 355 -22.49 10.86 -11.32
C ARG A 355 -21.24 11.36 -10.54
N PRO A 356 -20.06 10.79 -10.80
CA PRO A 356 -18.84 11.21 -10.14
C PRO A 356 -18.38 12.58 -10.66
N ASP A 357 -17.64 13.33 -9.84
CA ASP A 357 -16.85 14.47 -10.33
C ASP A 357 -15.49 14.01 -10.85
N VAL A 358 -14.91 12.99 -10.18
CA VAL A 358 -13.59 12.44 -10.47
C VAL A 358 -13.67 10.92 -10.53
N ILE A 359 -13.15 10.35 -11.63
CA ILE A 359 -12.97 8.90 -11.79
C ILE A 359 -11.49 8.59 -11.76
N ILE A 360 -11.08 7.76 -10.81
CA ILE A 360 -9.69 7.33 -10.69
C ILE A 360 -9.61 5.84 -11.02
N VAL A 361 -8.82 5.49 -12.03
CA VAL A 361 -8.51 4.09 -12.33
C VAL A 361 -7.09 3.83 -11.87
N GLY A 362 -6.88 2.82 -11.01
CA GLY A 362 -5.59 2.57 -10.37
C GLY A 362 -4.46 2.39 -11.40
N GLU A 363 -4.66 1.53 -12.39
CA GLU A 363 -3.77 1.37 -13.54
C GLU A 363 -4.59 0.90 -14.75
N VAL A 364 -4.39 1.52 -15.91
CA VAL A 364 -4.99 1.06 -17.17
C VAL A 364 -4.03 0.11 -17.91
N ARG A 365 -4.54 -1.03 -18.32
CA ARG A 365 -3.84 -2.13 -18.99
C ARG A 365 -4.57 -2.65 -20.24
N GLY A 366 -5.87 -2.38 -20.39
CA GLY A 366 -6.68 -2.85 -21.51
C GLY A 366 -7.92 -2.02 -21.80
N GLU A 367 -9.02 -2.69 -22.13
CA GLU A 367 -10.23 -2.09 -22.70
C GLU A 367 -10.89 -1.05 -21.78
N GLU A 368 -10.67 -1.13 -20.46
CA GLU A 368 -11.14 -0.14 -19.50
C GLU A 368 -10.60 1.27 -19.79
N ALA A 369 -9.44 1.38 -20.44
CA ALA A 369 -8.89 2.65 -20.90
C ALA A 369 -9.86 3.36 -21.83
N TYR A 370 -10.47 2.65 -22.78
CA TYR A 370 -11.38 3.25 -23.75
C TYR A 370 -12.61 3.86 -23.07
N VAL A 371 -13.20 3.16 -22.11
CA VAL A 371 -14.34 3.66 -21.33
C VAL A 371 -13.94 4.85 -20.46
N LEU A 372 -12.74 4.82 -19.88
CA LEU A 372 -12.22 5.94 -19.10
C LEU A 372 -12.07 7.20 -19.96
N PHE A 373 -11.52 7.09 -21.18
CA PHE A 373 -11.40 8.21 -22.09
C PHE A 373 -12.77 8.74 -22.55
N GLN A 374 -13.77 7.86 -22.74
CA GLN A 374 -15.15 8.30 -22.96
C GLN A 374 -15.73 9.07 -21.75
N ALA A 375 -15.38 8.66 -20.52
CA ALA A 375 -15.76 9.39 -19.32
C ALA A 375 -15.15 10.80 -19.31
N MET A 376 -13.86 10.92 -19.67
CA MET A 376 -13.17 12.21 -19.79
C MET A 376 -13.81 13.11 -20.85
N ALA A 377 -14.19 12.54 -22.00
CA ALA A 377 -14.89 13.26 -23.07
C ALA A 377 -16.26 13.83 -22.64
N THR A 378 -16.89 13.22 -21.63
CA THR A 378 -18.19 13.66 -21.09
C THR A 378 -18.06 14.62 -19.89
N GLY A 379 -16.86 15.16 -19.64
CA GLY A 379 -16.62 16.21 -18.64
C GLY A 379 -16.29 15.71 -17.23
N HIS A 380 -16.03 14.41 -17.08
CA HIS A 380 -15.51 13.87 -15.82
C HIS A 380 -14.01 14.14 -15.70
N SER A 381 -13.56 14.60 -14.54
CA SER A 381 -12.12 14.60 -14.26
C SER A 381 -11.63 13.16 -14.10
N GLY A 382 -10.33 12.94 -14.28
CA GLY A 382 -9.78 11.62 -14.07
C GLY A 382 -8.29 11.57 -13.84
N MET A 383 -7.89 10.56 -13.09
CA MET A 383 -6.48 10.20 -12.90
C MET A 383 -6.30 8.72 -13.18
N THR A 384 -5.20 8.37 -13.82
CA THR A 384 -4.83 6.97 -13.98
C THR A 384 -3.33 6.81 -14.03
N THR A 385 -2.87 5.59 -13.74
CA THR A 385 -1.49 5.20 -13.99
C THR A 385 -1.37 4.33 -15.23
N LEU A 386 -0.20 4.35 -15.88
CA LEU A 386 0.12 3.48 -17.02
C LEU A 386 1.60 3.11 -16.99
N HIS A 387 1.92 1.86 -17.30
CA HIS A 387 3.30 1.39 -17.37
C HIS A 387 3.99 1.86 -18.67
N ALA A 388 4.69 2.99 -18.61
CA ALA A 388 5.55 3.51 -19.68
C ALA A 388 6.68 4.38 -19.12
N GLU A 389 7.77 4.53 -19.88
CA GLU A 389 8.96 5.29 -19.46
C GLU A 389 9.11 6.66 -20.13
N SER A 390 8.21 6.96 -21.07
CA SER A 390 8.10 8.24 -21.79
C SER A 390 6.66 8.46 -22.26
N ILE A 391 6.33 9.71 -22.60
CA ILE A 391 5.03 10.06 -23.19
C ILE A 391 4.79 9.36 -24.52
N ASP A 392 5.80 9.25 -25.40
CA ASP A 392 5.68 8.56 -26.68
C ASP A 392 5.37 7.06 -26.50
N ALA A 393 6.02 6.42 -25.53
CA ALA A 393 5.75 5.02 -25.20
C ALA A 393 4.35 4.85 -24.61
N ALA A 394 3.90 5.81 -23.79
CA ALA A 394 2.54 5.80 -23.24
C ALA A 394 1.49 5.94 -24.35
N VAL A 395 1.66 6.89 -25.26
CA VAL A 395 0.74 7.13 -26.37
C VAL A 395 0.68 5.91 -27.29
N LYS A 396 1.84 5.34 -27.67
CA LYS A 396 1.87 4.09 -28.45
C LYS A 396 1.10 2.95 -27.78
N ARG A 397 1.20 2.82 -26.45
CA ARG A 397 0.44 1.80 -25.70
C ARG A 397 -1.06 2.10 -25.66
N LEU A 398 -1.44 3.35 -25.43
CA LEU A 398 -2.84 3.79 -25.43
C LEU A 398 -3.49 3.54 -26.80
N THR A 399 -2.79 3.82 -27.90
CA THR A 399 -3.34 3.67 -29.26
C THR A 399 -3.31 2.23 -29.77
N SER A 400 -2.55 1.33 -29.15
CA SER A 400 -2.42 -0.06 -29.57
C SER A 400 -3.43 -0.97 -28.86
N PRO A 401 -3.75 -2.17 -29.42
CA PRO A 401 -4.46 -3.19 -28.68
C PRO A 401 -3.72 -3.56 -27.36
N PRO A 402 -4.44 -3.81 -26.26
CA PRO A 402 -5.91 -3.90 -26.15
C PRO A 402 -6.64 -2.57 -25.83
N MET A 403 -5.92 -1.45 -25.66
CA MET A 403 -6.54 -0.17 -25.26
C MET A 403 -7.24 0.56 -26.41
N ASN A 404 -6.66 0.53 -27.62
CA ASN A 404 -7.25 1.06 -28.86
C ASN A 404 -7.82 2.49 -28.76
N ILE A 405 -7.16 3.37 -28.02
CA ILE A 405 -7.55 4.78 -27.90
C ILE A 405 -7.31 5.50 -29.24
N PRO A 406 -8.33 6.12 -29.85
CA PRO A 406 -8.12 6.91 -31.07
C PRO A 406 -7.17 8.09 -30.82
N PRO A 407 -6.28 8.45 -31.76
CA PRO A 407 -5.42 9.63 -31.64
C PRO A 407 -6.16 10.91 -31.24
N SER A 408 -7.38 11.11 -31.76
CA SER A 408 -8.24 12.25 -31.44
C SER A 408 -8.68 12.33 -29.97
N TYR A 409 -8.56 11.24 -29.21
CA TYR A 409 -8.90 11.17 -27.79
C TYR A 409 -7.69 11.42 -26.89
N ILE A 410 -6.47 11.37 -27.40
CA ILE A 410 -5.24 11.61 -26.62
C ILE A 410 -5.24 12.98 -25.90
N PRO A 411 -5.73 14.09 -26.50
CA PRO A 411 -5.80 15.39 -25.84
C PRO A 411 -6.76 15.45 -24.63
N LEU A 412 -7.59 14.41 -24.42
CA LEU A 412 -8.42 14.27 -23.23
C LEU A 412 -7.60 13.94 -21.98
N VAL A 413 -6.38 13.43 -22.13
CA VAL A 413 -5.37 13.44 -21.05
C VAL A 413 -4.73 14.82 -21.08
N ASN A 414 -4.95 15.65 -20.06
CA ASN A 414 -4.46 17.03 -20.10
C ASN A 414 -2.99 17.13 -19.64
N ILE A 415 -2.63 16.37 -18.60
CA ILE A 415 -1.28 16.37 -18.04
C ILE A 415 -0.75 14.95 -18.00
N ALA A 416 0.51 14.76 -18.40
CA ALA A 416 1.25 13.51 -18.24
C ALA A 416 2.53 13.76 -17.45
N MET A 417 2.86 12.87 -16.51
CA MET A 417 4.13 12.92 -15.78
C MET A 417 4.80 11.56 -15.75
N VAL A 418 6.13 11.53 -15.69
CA VAL A 418 6.88 10.28 -15.53
C VAL A 418 7.60 10.28 -14.19
N ILE A 419 7.32 9.27 -13.35
CA ILE A 419 8.10 8.98 -12.15
C ILE A 419 9.10 7.86 -12.41
N LYS A 420 10.37 8.10 -12.05
CA LYS A 420 11.46 7.12 -12.16
C LYS A 420 12.17 6.93 -10.83
N ARG A 421 12.75 5.74 -10.68
CA ARG A 421 13.78 5.50 -9.66
C ARG A 421 15.12 5.92 -10.25
N VAL A 422 15.82 6.82 -9.55
CA VAL A 422 17.11 7.37 -9.95
C VAL A 422 18.11 7.24 -8.80
N GLN A 423 19.38 7.37 -9.12
CA GLN A 423 20.44 7.48 -8.12
C GLN A 423 20.79 8.95 -7.92
N ILE A 424 20.74 9.43 -6.69
CA ILE A 424 21.15 10.79 -6.30
C ILE A 424 22.34 10.72 -5.36
N ARG A 425 23.18 11.76 -5.37
CA ARG A 425 24.26 11.91 -4.40
C ARG A 425 23.77 12.77 -3.23
N ASP A 426 24.07 12.34 -2.01
CA ASP A 426 23.87 13.17 -0.83
C ASP A 426 25.00 14.22 -0.68
N GLU A 427 24.88 15.10 0.32
CA GLU A 427 25.88 16.14 0.62
C GLU A 427 27.28 15.58 0.91
N ARG A 428 27.37 14.29 1.25
CA ARG A 428 28.62 13.57 1.54
C ARG A 428 29.10 12.76 0.33
N GLY A 429 28.48 12.94 -0.84
CA GLY A 429 28.81 12.28 -2.09
C GLY A 429 28.34 10.81 -2.19
N ARG A 430 27.62 10.29 -1.19
CA ARG A 430 27.13 8.90 -1.19
C ARG A 430 25.96 8.78 -2.16
N VAL A 431 26.01 7.75 -2.99
CA VAL A 431 24.93 7.43 -3.92
C VAL A 431 23.82 6.74 -3.14
N ARG A 432 22.60 7.29 -3.24
CA ARG A 432 21.39 6.68 -2.69
C ARG A 432 20.29 6.66 -3.74
N PRO A 433 19.41 5.64 -3.70
CA PRO A 433 18.22 5.64 -4.53
C PRO A 433 17.24 6.74 -4.10
N ALA A 434 16.54 7.30 -5.09
CA ALA A 434 15.42 8.19 -4.87
C ALA A 434 14.37 8.01 -5.97
N ARG A 435 13.12 8.33 -5.65
CA ARG A 435 12.05 8.45 -6.65
C ARG A 435 11.94 9.92 -7.04
N LYS A 436 11.95 10.21 -8.35
CA LYS A 436 11.85 11.56 -8.90
C LYS A 436 10.83 11.57 -10.04
N ILE A 437 9.97 12.57 -10.05
CA ILE A 437 9.24 12.94 -11.27
C ILE A 437 10.26 13.55 -12.21
N THR A 438 10.53 12.93 -13.35
CA THR A 438 11.61 13.38 -14.24
C THR A 438 11.15 14.41 -15.23
N ASN A 439 9.90 14.32 -15.68
CA ASN A 439 9.33 15.17 -16.70
C ASN A 439 7.82 15.31 -16.47
N VAL A 440 7.29 16.48 -16.83
CA VAL A 440 5.85 16.78 -16.85
C VAL A 440 5.52 17.49 -18.16
N TRP A 441 4.50 16.99 -18.85
CA TRP A 441 4.00 17.54 -20.10
C TRP A 441 2.53 17.90 -20.00
N GLU A 442 2.16 18.99 -20.65
CA GLU A 442 0.78 19.28 -21.02
C GLU A 442 0.53 18.78 -22.44
N ILE A 443 -0.55 18.05 -22.64
CA ILE A 443 -0.90 17.51 -23.96
C ILE A 443 -1.80 18.53 -24.65
N ARG A 444 -1.26 19.21 -25.67
CA ARG A 444 -2.03 20.16 -26.49
C ARG A 444 -2.85 19.41 -27.53
N ASP A 445 -2.19 18.50 -28.26
CA ASP A 445 -2.80 17.65 -29.29
C ASP A 445 -2.04 16.31 -29.42
N TYR A 446 -2.51 15.40 -30.29
CA TYR A 446 -1.82 14.17 -30.64
C TYR A 446 -0.47 14.46 -31.32
N GLY A 447 0.63 14.09 -30.66
CA GLY A 447 1.98 14.38 -31.13
C GLY A 447 2.49 15.78 -30.78
N ASP A 448 1.70 16.62 -30.09
CA ASP A 448 2.10 17.95 -29.60
C ASP A 448 2.00 18.00 -28.06
N TYR A 449 3.16 17.85 -27.41
CA TYR A 449 3.28 17.78 -25.96
C TYR A 449 4.23 18.87 -25.46
N VAL A 450 3.73 19.78 -24.63
CA VAL A 450 4.50 20.91 -24.10
C VAL A 450 5.13 20.50 -22.78
N GLU A 451 6.46 20.38 -22.75
CA GLU A 451 7.20 20.12 -21.50
C GLU A 451 7.20 21.38 -20.62
N ILE A 452 6.54 21.30 -19.45
CA ILE A 452 6.46 22.39 -18.48
C ILE A 452 7.41 22.20 -17.30
N ALA A 453 7.92 20.98 -17.10
CA ALA A 453 8.94 20.75 -16.10
C ALA A 453 9.82 19.54 -16.39
N LYS A 454 11.06 19.65 -15.93
CA LYS A 454 12.09 18.60 -16.01
C LYS A 454 12.94 18.58 -14.75
N TRP A 455 13.31 17.38 -14.29
CA TRP A 455 14.28 17.23 -13.21
C TRP A 455 15.70 17.12 -13.77
N ASN A 456 16.58 17.96 -13.25
CA ASN A 456 17.99 17.97 -13.59
C ASN A 456 18.78 17.08 -12.61
N PRO A 457 19.36 15.95 -13.08
CA PRO A 457 20.10 15.02 -12.21
C PRO A 457 21.40 15.59 -11.67
N ALA A 458 22.04 16.52 -12.38
CA ALA A 458 23.34 17.08 -11.98
C ALA A 458 23.19 17.98 -10.74
N GLU A 459 22.13 18.78 -10.69
CA GLU A 459 21.85 19.70 -9.59
C GLU A 459 20.85 19.14 -8.58
N ASN A 460 20.19 18.01 -8.91
CA ASN A 460 19.06 17.46 -8.16
C ASN A 460 17.95 18.52 -7.93
N ARG A 461 17.68 19.32 -8.95
CA ARG A 461 16.67 20.41 -8.94
C ARG A 461 15.62 20.21 -10.03
N PHE A 462 14.44 20.78 -9.80
CA PHE A 462 13.39 20.85 -10.81
C PHE A 462 13.48 22.17 -11.54
N GLU A 463 13.51 22.11 -12.85
CA GLU A 463 13.32 23.25 -13.76
C GLU A 463 11.84 23.25 -14.11
N VAL A 464 11.10 24.25 -13.61
CA VAL A 464 9.65 24.39 -13.82
C VAL A 464 9.41 25.70 -14.56
N ASP A 465 8.67 25.65 -15.66
CA ASP A 465 8.37 26.80 -16.50
C ASP A 465 6.87 26.83 -16.80
N LEU A 466 6.13 27.43 -15.86
CA LEU A 466 4.67 27.58 -15.99
C LEU A 466 4.28 28.66 -17.01
N GLU A 467 5.21 29.47 -17.53
CA GLU A 467 4.92 30.42 -18.61
C GLU A 467 4.65 29.70 -19.94
N LYS A 468 5.12 28.46 -20.09
CA LYS A 468 4.79 27.60 -21.24
C LYS A 468 3.44 26.91 -21.12
N SER A 469 2.77 26.99 -19.96
CA SER A 469 1.51 26.28 -19.72
C SER A 469 0.41 26.75 -20.67
N VAL A 470 -0.10 25.83 -21.47
CA VAL A 470 -1.27 25.99 -22.34
C VAL A 470 -2.56 25.69 -21.59
N LEU A 471 -2.49 24.90 -20.51
CA LEU A 471 -3.64 24.62 -19.65
C LEU A 471 -4.02 25.83 -18.82
N LEU A 472 -3.07 26.65 -18.36
CA LEU A 472 -3.40 27.92 -17.71
C LEU A 472 -4.16 28.87 -18.65
N ASP A 473 -3.80 28.93 -19.94
CA ASP A 473 -4.54 29.72 -20.93
C ASP A 473 -5.95 29.17 -21.16
N ARG A 474 -6.09 27.84 -21.19
CA ARG A 474 -7.39 27.17 -21.29
C ARG A 474 -8.26 27.47 -20.06
N ILE A 475 -7.71 27.39 -18.85
CA ILE A 475 -8.41 27.69 -17.60
C ILE A 475 -8.81 29.16 -17.56
N SER A 476 -7.91 30.06 -17.95
CA SER A 476 -8.17 31.49 -18.08
C SER A 476 -9.36 31.74 -19.01
N SER A 477 -9.36 31.13 -20.19
CA SER A 477 -10.45 31.25 -21.17
C SER A 477 -11.80 30.72 -20.65
N LEU A 478 -11.78 29.66 -19.84
CA LEU A 478 -13.00 29.05 -19.28
C LEU A 478 -13.57 29.83 -18.09
N THR A 479 -12.72 30.51 -17.32
CA THR A 479 -13.10 31.15 -16.05
C THR A 479 -13.18 32.67 -16.13
N GLY A 480 -12.56 33.28 -17.15
CA GLY A 480 -12.34 34.71 -17.25
C GLY A 480 -11.26 35.25 -16.31
N LEU A 481 -10.54 34.39 -15.57
CA LEU A 481 -9.45 34.81 -14.69
C LEU A 481 -8.17 35.04 -15.51
N PRO A 482 -7.47 36.17 -15.32
CA PRO A 482 -6.20 36.41 -16.01
C PRO A 482 -5.13 35.40 -15.57
N ARG A 483 -4.17 35.14 -16.46
CA ARG A 483 -3.09 34.16 -16.22
C ARG A 483 -2.31 34.50 -14.94
N GLU A 484 -2.06 35.78 -14.71
CA GLU A 484 -1.38 36.30 -13.53
C GLU A 484 -2.11 35.89 -12.24
N ALA A 485 -3.45 35.98 -12.21
CA ALA A 485 -4.24 35.56 -11.06
C ALA A 485 -4.16 34.04 -10.83
N LEU A 486 -4.11 33.23 -11.89
CA LEU A 486 -3.91 31.80 -11.78
C LEU A 486 -2.52 31.45 -11.23
N LEU A 487 -1.48 32.15 -11.68
CA LEU A 487 -0.11 31.99 -11.16
C LEU A 487 -0.01 32.44 -9.69
N GLU A 488 -0.66 33.52 -9.30
CA GLU A 488 -0.77 33.94 -7.90
C GLU A 488 -1.45 32.86 -7.04
N GLU A 489 -2.51 32.24 -7.56
CA GLU A 489 -3.20 31.14 -6.89
C GLU A 489 -2.30 29.89 -6.72
N VAL A 490 -1.50 29.55 -7.73
CA VAL A 490 -0.44 28.53 -7.59
C VAL A 490 0.55 28.94 -6.49
N GLY A 491 0.95 30.21 -6.43
CA GLY A 491 1.80 30.75 -5.38
C GLY A 491 1.23 30.60 -3.97
N ARG A 492 -0.05 30.91 -3.77
CA ARG A 492 -0.76 30.75 -2.48
C ARG A 492 -0.81 29.30 -2.04
N ARG A 493 -1.16 28.38 -2.94
CA ARG A 493 -1.16 26.93 -2.68
C ARG A 493 0.23 26.40 -2.35
N ARG A 494 1.25 26.83 -3.11
CA ARG A 494 2.66 26.51 -2.86
C ARG A 494 3.11 26.96 -1.47
N PHE A 495 2.67 28.14 -1.03
CA PHE A 495 2.98 28.66 0.31
C PHE A 495 2.46 27.72 1.42
N ILE A 496 1.20 27.27 1.32
CA ILE A 496 0.59 26.34 2.27
C ILE A 496 1.35 25.01 2.30
N LEU A 497 1.67 24.44 1.12
CA LEU A 497 2.41 23.18 1.03
C LEU A 497 3.81 23.29 1.67
N ASN A 498 4.54 24.39 1.40
CA ASN A 498 5.85 24.62 2.01
C ASN A 498 5.75 24.79 3.53
N TRP A 499 4.70 25.44 4.02
CA TRP A 499 4.47 25.57 5.46
C TRP A 499 4.25 24.19 6.11
N LEU A 500 3.42 23.33 5.51
CA LEU A 500 3.20 21.96 6.01
C LEU A 500 4.51 21.15 6.09
N VAL A 501 5.36 21.26 5.06
CA VAL A 501 6.70 20.64 5.05
C VAL A 501 7.55 21.15 6.22
N ARG A 502 7.63 22.48 6.41
CA ARG A 502 8.41 23.11 7.49
C ARG A 502 7.95 22.70 8.89
N GLN A 503 6.63 22.52 9.08
CA GLN A 503 6.05 22.10 10.35
C GLN A 503 6.15 20.58 10.59
N GLY A 504 6.69 19.81 9.64
CA GLY A 504 6.71 18.35 9.72
C GLY A 504 5.31 17.71 9.70
N ARG A 505 4.30 18.44 9.21
CA ARG A 505 2.90 18.00 9.15
C ARG A 505 2.60 17.29 7.83
N GLY A 506 3.35 16.22 7.59
CA GLY A 506 3.20 15.37 6.40
C GLY A 506 2.15 14.27 6.55
N ASP A 507 1.55 14.12 7.75
CA ASP A 507 0.54 13.10 7.95
C ASP A 507 -0.74 13.41 7.16
N TYR A 508 -1.36 12.33 6.71
CA TYR A 508 -2.54 12.37 5.86
C TYR A 508 -3.71 13.20 6.41
N LYS A 509 -3.95 13.17 7.72
CA LYS A 509 -5.05 13.92 8.36
C LYS A 509 -4.76 15.41 8.37
N SER A 510 -3.52 15.79 8.68
CA SER A 510 -3.08 17.19 8.63
C SER A 510 -3.22 17.77 7.23
N VAL A 511 -2.73 17.06 6.20
CA VAL A 511 -2.83 17.52 4.81
C VAL A 511 -4.29 17.74 4.41
N ALA A 512 -5.16 16.75 4.63
CA ALA A 512 -6.59 16.87 4.32
C ALA A 512 -7.26 18.04 5.05
N THR A 513 -6.91 18.27 6.33
CA THR A 513 -7.46 19.36 7.13
C THR A 513 -7.11 20.73 6.54
N TYR A 514 -5.85 20.96 6.16
CA TYR A 514 -5.43 22.25 5.60
C TYR A 514 -5.94 22.48 4.18
N VAL A 515 -6.06 21.42 3.37
CA VAL A 515 -6.75 21.49 2.07
C VAL A 515 -8.21 21.90 2.27
N TYR A 516 -8.93 21.27 3.21
CA TYR A 516 -10.30 21.64 3.53
C TYR A 516 -10.44 23.08 4.03
N LYS A 517 -9.59 23.50 4.97
CA LYS A 517 -9.56 24.88 5.46
C LYS A 517 -9.35 25.88 4.33
N TYR A 518 -8.45 25.58 3.40
CA TYR A 518 -8.19 26.43 2.24
C TYR A 518 -9.45 26.62 1.38
N TYR A 519 -10.17 25.54 1.07
CA TYR A 519 -11.43 25.64 0.32
C TYR A 519 -12.54 26.37 1.06
N VAL A 520 -12.59 26.29 2.40
CA VAL A 520 -13.60 27.00 3.21
C VAL A 520 -13.30 28.50 3.29
N ASN A 521 -12.05 28.86 3.58
CA ASN A 521 -11.63 30.25 3.68
C ASN A 521 -10.11 30.38 3.38
N PRO A 522 -9.76 30.71 2.11
CA PRO A 522 -8.36 30.85 1.70
C PRO A 522 -7.59 31.88 2.53
N GLU A 523 -8.18 33.08 2.73
CA GLU A 523 -7.55 34.20 3.43
C GLU A 523 -7.24 33.88 4.90
N LYS A 524 -8.20 33.29 5.61
CA LYS A 524 -8.01 32.87 7.00
C LYS A 524 -6.92 31.81 7.11
N THR A 525 -6.91 30.85 6.19
CA THR A 525 -5.92 29.77 6.16
C THR A 525 -4.52 30.32 5.90
N LEU A 526 -4.38 31.24 4.93
CA LEU A 526 -3.12 31.92 4.62
C LEU A 526 -2.60 32.73 5.80
N ARG A 527 -3.47 33.42 6.56
CA ARG A 527 -3.06 34.10 7.80
C ARG A 527 -2.58 33.13 8.87
N GLU A 528 -3.31 32.02 9.09
CA GLU A 528 -2.93 30.98 10.06
C GLU A 528 -1.55 30.38 9.75
N VAL A 529 -1.22 30.17 8.47
CA VAL A 529 0.09 29.62 8.06
C VAL A 529 1.19 30.68 7.93
N SER A 530 0.86 31.97 8.04
CA SER A 530 1.84 33.07 8.00
C SER A 530 2.36 33.48 9.38
N THR A 531 1.61 33.14 10.44
CA THR A 531 2.03 33.21 11.85
C THR A 531 2.84 31.99 12.24
#